data_AF-A0A7S1FGN2-F1
#
_entry.id   AF-A0A7S1FGN2-F1
#
_cell.length_a   1.000
_cell.length_b   1.000
_cell.length_c   1.000
_cell.angle_alpha   90.00
_cell.angle_beta   90.00
_cell.angle_gamma   90.00
#
_symmetry.space_group_name_H-M   'P 1'
#
loop_
_entity.id
_entity.type
_entity.pdbx_description
1 polymer ?
#
loop_
_entity_poly.entity_id
_entity_poly.type
_entity_poly.pdbx_seq_one_letter_code
_entity_poly.pdbx_strand_id
1 'polypeptide(L)'
;EIELEFTPIFHMYRILDENLPSAMIGDKEEQEARLLLPGNWSKLLAESETKQEELSMKQIQYRKNLIKTVNSFKKEVIEFRSAYENYGPKVRGIPPREAVDRLKRFKEEFEVRGRKQEIYFQGEDLFGLPHQQYPLLEQTEQELQYLGQLYDLYVAVLETIREWKEYLWVDVPEHMDTMKTQIESFGGRCKKMPKQLRDWPAYHELKKEIE
;
A
#
# COMPACT_ATOMS: atom_id res chain seq x y z
N GLU A 1 5.78 17.31 32.34
CA GLU A 1 4.76 18.27 31.83
C GLU A 1 3.38 17.92 32.40
N ILE A 2 2.84 16.74 32.11
CA ILE A 2 1.53 16.27 32.67
C ILE A 2 1.48 16.27 34.21
N GLU A 3 2.54 15.85 34.89
CA GLU A 3 2.59 15.84 36.37
C GLU A 3 2.44 17.24 37.00
N LEU A 4 2.87 18.30 36.28
CA LEU A 4 2.72 19.68 36.73
C LEU A 4 1.25 20.11 36.68
N GLU A 5 0.45 19.53 35.78
CA GLU A 5 -0.98 19.81 35.65
C GLU A 5 -1.80 19.16 36.77
N PHE A 6 -1.31 18.08 37.38
CA PHE A 6 -1.97 17.44 38.52
C PHE A 6 -1.83 18.25 39.81
N THR A 7 -0.77 19.04 39.95
CA THR A 7 -0.47 19.78 41.18
C THR A 7 -1.57 20.79 41.54
N PRO A 8 -2.06 21.66 40.62
CA PRO A 8 -3.21 22.52 40.87
C PRO A 8 -4.50 21.75 41.19
N ILE A 9 -4.72 20.61 40.52
CA ILE A 9 -5.94 19.79 40.69
C ILE A 9 -5.99 19.20 42.10
N PHE A 10 -4.91 18.57 42.55
CA PHE A 10 -4.83 18.07 43.92
C PHE A 10 -4.91 19.18 44.96
N HIS A 11 -4.37 20.37 44.67
CA HIS A 11 -4.50 21.53 45.53
C HIS A 11 -5.96 22.00 45.66
N MET A 12 -6.72 22.03 44.56
CA MET A 12 -8.15 22.36 44.58
C MET A 12 -8.96 21.35 45.38
N TYR A 13 -8.76 20.04 45.15
CA TYR A 13 -9.44 19.02 45.93
C TYR A 13 -9.10 19.07 47.42
N ARG A 14 -7.85 19.43 47.77
CA ARG A 14 -7.45 19.64 49.17
C ARG A 14 -8.22 20.79 49.80
N ILE A 15 -8.39 21.92 49.10
CA ILE A 15 -9.20 23.04 49.60
C ILE A 15 -10.66 22.62 49.77
N LEU A 16 -11.20 21.83 48.85
CA LEU A 16 -12.59 21.34 48.95
C LEU A 16 -12.77 20.43 50.16
N ASP A 17 -11.85 19.50 50.42
CA ASP A 17 -11.85 18.68 51.64
C ASP A 17 -11.69 19.53 52.92
N GLU A 18 -10.89 20.59 52.82
CA GLU A 18 -10.72 21.72 53.75
C GLU A 18 -12.07 22.26 54.30
N ASN A 19 -12.99 22.51 53.37
CA ASN A 19 -14.09 23.45 53.56
C ASN A 19 -15.49 22.84 53.40
N LEU A 20 -15.62 21.61 52.87
CA LEU A 20 -16.90 20.96 52.59
C LEU A 20 -16.95 19.52 53.14
N PRO A 21 -18.11 19.04 53.62
CA PRO A 21 -18.29 17.63 53.96
C PRO A 21 -18.09 16.74 52.72
N SER A 22 -17.37 15.62 52.89
CA SER A 22 -17.05 14.67 51.80
C SER A 22 -18.27 14.17 51.01
N ALA A 23 -19.47 14.19 51.59
CA ALA A 23 -20.74 13.84 50.91
C ALA A 23 -21.27 14.92 49.93
N MET A 24 -20.69 16.12 49.90
CA MET A 24 -21.03 17.20 48.95
C MET A 24 -19.96 17.42 47.88
N ILE A 25 -18.84 16.68 47.92
CA ILE A 25 -17.72 16.84 46.99
C ILE A 25 -17.87 15.75 45.92
N GLY A 26 -18.33 16.12 44.72
CA GLY A 26 -18.40 15.23 43.56
C GLY A 26 -19.37 14.06 43.70
N ASP A 27 -19.52 13.30 42.62
CA ASP A 27 -20.21 12.01 42.67
C ASP A 27 -19.24 10.88 43.09
N LYS A 28 -19.78 9.67 43.24
CA LYS A 28 -18.98 8.51 43.66
C LYS A 28 -17.85 8.19 42.66
N GLU A 29 -18.06 8.44 41.38
CA GLU A 29 -17.10 8.16 40.31
C GLU A 29 -15.92 9.15 40.36
N GLU A 30 -16.18 10.43 40.61
CA GLU A 30 -15.17 11.48 40.78
C GLU A 30 -14.26 11.20 42.00
N GLN A 31 -14.86 10.75 43.10
CA GLN A 31 -14.12 10.37 44.31
C GLN A 31 -13.22 9.14 44.07
N GLU A 32 -13.72 8.11 43.40
CA GLU A 32 -12.93 6.94 43.03
C GLU A 32 -11.80 7.32 42.06
N ALA A 33 -12.07 8.14 41.05
CA ALA A 33 -11.09 8.59 40.07
C ALA A 33 -9.95 9.39 40.73
N ARG A 34 -10.28 10.31 41.64
CA ARG A 34 -9.31 11.09 42.41
C ARG A 34 -8.36 10.20 43.22
N LEU A 35 -8.91 9.19 43.91
CA LEU A 35 -8.12 8.29 44.76
C LEU A 35 -7.20 7.37 43.95
N LEU A 36 -7.66 6.92 42.78
CA LEU A 36 -6.91 6.01 41.93
C LEU A 36 -5.86 6.70 41.06
N LEU A 37 -6.06 7.97 40.70
CA LEU A 37 -5.21 8.71 39.76
C LEU A 37 -3.73 8.73 40.15
N PRO A 38 -3.32 9.07 41.41
CA PRO A 38 -1.90 9.05 41.80
C PRO A 38 -1.29 7.65 41.66
N GLY A 39 -2.01 6.62 42.09
CA GLY A 39 -1.53 5.23 42.03
C GLY A 39 -1.40 4.72 40.61
N ASN A 40 -2.36 5.05 39.73
CA ASN A 40 -2.30 4.70 38.31
C ASN A 40 -1.19 5.46 37.59
N TRP A 41 -0.99 6.74 37.91
CA TRP A 41 0.10 7.54 37.35
C TRP A 41 1.47 6.99 37.74
N SER A 42 1.69 6.69 39.03
CA SER A 42 2.94 6.08 39.49
C SER A 42 3.21 4.71 38.83
N LYS A 43 2.17 3.87 38.66
CA LYS A 43 2.29 2.61 37.94
C LYS A 43 2.67 2.82 36.47
N LEU A 44 2.00 3.75 35.79
CA LEU A 44 2.30 4.08 34.39
C LEU A 44 3.73 4.59 34.22
N LEU A 45 4.21 5.45 35.12
CA LEU A 45 5.60 5.93 35.09
C LEU A 45 6.60 4.79 35.28
N ALA A 46 6.37 3.91 36.27
CA ALA A 46 7.23 2.76 36.51
C ALA A 46 7.26 1.79 35.30
N GLU A 47 6.11 1.53 34.68
CA GLU A 47 6.02 0.74 33.46
C GLU A 47 6.75 1.42 32.29
N SER A 48 6.57 2.73 32.12
CA SER A 48 7.24 3.52 31.08
C SER A 48 8.76 3.51 31.25
N GLU A 49 9.27 3.67 32.46
CA GLU A 49 10.71 3.62 32.76
C GLU A 49 11.28 2.24 32.48
N THR A 50 10.61 1.18 32.95
CA THR A 50 11.00 -0.21 32.66
C THR A 50 11.06 -0.47 31.16
N LYS A 51 10.05 0.00 30.41
CA LYS A 51 10.03 -0.15 28.94
C LYS A 51 11.10 0.70 28.25
N GLN A 52 11.39 1.89 28.75
CA GLN A 52 12.46 2.73 28.23
C GLN A 52 13.83 2.07 28.39
N GLU A 53 14.11 1.46 29.54
CA GLU A 53 15.35 0.73 29.79
C GLU A 53 15.47 -0.52 28.90
N GLU A 54 14.40 -1.33 28.83
CA GLU A 54 14.34 -2.50 27.94
C GLU A 54 14.61 -2.13 26.47
N LEU A 55 14.03 -1.03 26.00
CA LEU A 55 14.18 -0.55 24.63
C LEU A 55 15.58 0.04 24.39
N SER A 56 16.12 0.80 25.33
CA SER A 56 17.48 1.35 25.26
C SER A 56 18.52 0.24 25.08
N MET A 57 18.41 -0.84 25.87
CA MET A 57 19.27 -2.01 25.77
C MET A 57 19.19 -2.72 24.40
N LYS A 58 18.00 -2.74 23.78
CA LYS A 58 17.76 -3.41 22.49
C LYS A 58 17.98 -2.50 21.29
N GLN A 59 18.04 -1.19 21.48
CA GLN A 59 18.06 -0.18 20.40
C GLN A 59 19.20 -0.42 19.39
N ILE A 60 20.40 -0.70 19.90
CA ILE A 60 21.59 -0.96 19.06
C ILE A 60 21.37 -2.20 18.19
N GLN A 61 20.79 -3.26 18.76
CA GLN A 61 20.53 -4.50 18.05
C GLN A 61 19.42 -4.32 16.99
N TYR A 62 18.35 -3.61 17.32
CA TYR A 62 17.28 -3.29 16.37
C TYR A 62 17.76 -2.44 15.20
N ARG A 63 18.54 -1.39 15.48
CA ARG A 63 19.16 -0.56 14.43
C ARG A 63 20.06 -1.40 13.53
N LYS A 64 20.91 -2.27 14.10
CA LYS A 64 21.79 -3.16 13.33
C LYS A 64 21.00 -4.15 12.48
N ASN A 65 19.90 -4.69 13.01
CA ASN A 65 19.04 -5.61 12.28
C ASN A 65 18.32 -4.88 11.13
N LEU A 66 17.79 -3.68 11.37
CA LEU A 66 17.17 -2.85 10.34
C LEU A 66 18.12 -2.57 9.17
N ILE A 67 19.35 -2.15 9.45
CA ILE A 67 20.36 -1.90 8.40
C ILE A 67 20.65 -3.17 7.59
N LYS A 68 20.72 -4.33 8.24
CA LYS A 68 20.90 -5.62 7.55
C LYS A 68 19.71 -5.97 6.67
N THR A 69 18.48 -5.81 7.17
CA THR A 69 17.26 -6.15 6.42
C THR A 69 17.04 -5.20 5.26
N VAL A 70 17.30 -3.90 5.42
CA VAL A 70 17.27 -2.91 4.32
C VAL A 70 18.28 -3.28 3.23
N ASN A 71 19.50 -3.67 3.60
CA ASN A 71 20.51 -4.10 2.63
C ASN A 71 20.15 -5.44 1.95
N SER A 72 19.49 -6.36 2.65
CA SER A 72 18.94 -7.58 2.03
C SER A 72 17.84 -7.23 1.04
N PHE A 73 16.94 -6.32 1.43
CA PHE A 73 15.82 -5.89 0.59
C PHE A 73 16.28 -5.22 -0.70
N LYS A 74 17.38 -4.46 -0.67
CA LYS A 74 18.01 -3.94 -1.91
C LYS A 74 18.34 -5.05 -2.91
N LYS A 75 18.86 -6.18 -2.43
CA LYS A 75 19.16 -7.34 -3.28
C LYS A 75 17.87 -8.01 -3.77
N GLU A 76 16.88 -8.18 -2.88
CA GLU A 76 15.56 -8.71 -3.24
C GLU A 76 14.88 -7.88 -4.34
N VAL A 77 15.03 -6.55 -4.33
CA VAL A 77 14.49 -5.65 -5.37
C VAL A 77 15.21 -5.86 -6.72
N ILE A 78 16.54 -6.03 -6.71
CA ILE A 78 17.32 -6.31 -7.93
C ILE A 78 16.93 -7.68 -8.51
N GLU A 79 16.84 -8.70 -7.66
CA GLU A 79 16.41 -10.04 -8.06
C GLU A 79 14.99 -10.03 -8.62
N PHE A 80 14.08 -9.31 -7.96
CA PHE A 80 12.71 -9.12 -8.44
C PHE A 80 12.67 -8.44 -9.81
N ARG A 81 13.48 -7.39 -10.01
CA ARG A 81 13.57 -6.72 -11.30
C ARG A 81 14.07 -7.65 -12.41
N SER A 82 15.12 -8.43 -12.13
CA SER A 82 15.64 -9.43 -13.06
C SER A 82 14.59 -10.50 -13.39
N ALA A 83 13.85 -10.99 -12.39
CA ALA A 83 12.76 -11.94 -12.60
C ALA A 83 11.63 -11.34 -13.44
N TYR A 84 11.29 -10.07 -13.21
CA TYR A 84 10.28 -9.35 -13.98
C TYR A 84 10.68 -9.16 -15.45
N GLU A 85 11.94 -8.88 -15.73
CA GLU A 85 12.42 -8.73 -17.11
C GLU A 85 12.47 -10.07 -17.86
N ASN A 86 12.82 -11.17 -17.18
CA ASN A 86 12.97 -12.49 -17.80
C ASN A 86 11.67 -13.30 -17.88
N TYR A 87 10.79 -13.16 -16.90
CA TYR A 87 9.59 -14.00 -16.74
C TYR A 87 8.30 -13.18 -16.65
N GLY A 88 8.39 -11.86 -16.67
CA GLY A 88 7.24 -10.98 -16.54
C GLY A 88 6.29 -11.00 -17.74
N PRO A 89 5.24 -10.17 -17.67
CA PRO A 89 4.28 -10.00 -18.76
C PRO A 89 4.91 -9.39 -20.03
N LYS A 90 6.19 -8.98 -19.99
CA LYS A 90 6.94 -8.39 -21.11
C LYS A 90 7.63 -9.37 -22.05
N VAL A 91 7.64 -10.64 -21.69
CA VAL A 91 8.27 -11.66 -22.53
C VAL A 91 7.53 -11.76 -23.87
N ARG A 92 8.28 -11.76 -24.97
CA ARG A 92 7.71 -11.82 -26.32
C ARG A 92 7.11 -13.19 -26.61
N GLY A 93 5.99 -13.22 -27.34
CA GLY A 93 5.39 -14.46 -27.86
C GLY A 93 4.52 -15.23 -26.87
N ILE A 94 4.15 -14.62 -25.74
CA ILE A 94 3.18 -15.22 -24.81
C ILE A 94 1.75 -14.82 -25.20
N PRO A 95 0.76 -15.72 -25.05
CA PRO A 95 -0.63 -15.39 -25.32
C PRO A 95 -1.16 -14.35 -24.32
N PRO A 96 -2.12 -13.50 -24.72
CA PRO A 96 -2.65 -12.42 -23.89
C PRO A 96 -3.16 -12.88 -22.51
N ARG A 97 -3.82 -14.04 -22.45
CA ARG A 97 -4.30 -14.63 -21.19
C ARG A 97 -3.15 -14.97 -20.24
N GLU A 98 -2.10 -15.60 -20.74
CA GLU A 98 -0.92 -15.92 -19.93
C GLU A 98 -0.19 -14.65 -19.47
N ALA A 99 -0.15 -13.61 -20.32
CA ALA A 99 0.42 -12.33 -19.94
C ALA A 99 -0.36 -11.65 -18.79
N VAL A 100 -1.69 -11.75 -18.79
CA VAL A 100 -2.55 -11.27 -17.69
C VAL A 100 -2.27 -12.03 -16.40
N ASP A 101 -2.14 -13.35 -16.47
CA ASP A 101 -1.82 -14.19 -15.31
C ASP A 101 -0.45 -13.84 -14.72
N ARG A 102 0.57 -13.69 -15.59
CA ARG A 102 1.91 -13.23 -15.20
C ARG A 102 1.85 -11.82 -14.59
N LEU A 103 1.12 -10.90 -15.21
CA LEU A 103 0.94 -9.54 -14.70
C LEU A 103 0.33 -9.55 -13.30
N LYS A 104 -0.74 -10.34 -13.08
CA LYS A 104 -1.39 -10.47 -11.77
C LYS A 104 -0.41 -10.97 -10.72
N ARG A 105 0.33 -12.04 -11.01
CA ARG A 105 1.36 -12.56 -10.11
C ARG A 105 2.41 -11.49 -9.76
N PHE A 106 2.94 -10.77 -10.75
CA PHE A 106 3.94 -9.74 -10.49
C PHE A 106 3.38 -8.52 -9.76
N LYS A 107 2.09 -8.19 -9.92
CA LYS A 107 1.40 -7.17 -9.10
C LYS A 107 1.33 -7.60 -7.63
N GLU A 108 0.92 -8.83 -7.35
CA GLU A 108 0.87 -9.37 -5.98
C GLU A 108 2.27 -9.39 -5.34
N GLU A 109 3.28 -9.85 -6.08
CA GLU A 109 4.67 -9.86 -5.64
C GLU A 109 5.24 -8.44 -5.41
N PHE A 110 4.81 -7.46 -6.21
CA PHE A 110 5.15 -6.06 -6.05
C PHE A 110 4.53 -5.48 -4.77
N GLU A 111 3.24 -5.72 -4.51
CA GLU A 111 2.55 -5.21 -3.32
C GLU A 111 3.22 -5.68 -2.03
N VAL A 112 3.64 -6.93 -1.95
CA VAL A 112 4.37 -7.47 -0.79
C VAL A 112 5.65 -6.67 -0.55
N ARG A 113 6.37 -6.31 -1.61
CA ARG A 113 7.61 -5.51 -1.53
C ARG A 113 7.31 -4.05 -1.22
N GLY A 114 6.24 -3.48 -1.75
CA GLY A 114 5.78 -2.13 -1.40
C GLY A 114 5.45 -2.00 0.09
N ARG A 115 4.77 -2.99 0.68
CA ARG A 115 4.52 -3.02 2.13
C ARG A 115 5.83 -3.12 2.93
N LYS A 116 6.79 -3.93 2.48
CA LYS A 116 8.12 -4.01 3.11
C LYS A 116 8.85 -2.65 3.04
N GLN A 117 8.81 -1.98 1.89
CA GLN A 117 9.40 -0.66 1.71
C GLN A 117 8.82 0.36 2.70
N GLU A 118 7.51 0.40 2.86
CA GLU A 118 6.83 1.30 3.82
C GLU A 118 7.28 1.02 5.27
N ILE A 119 7.33 -0.26 5.67
CA ILE A 119 7.80 -0.66 7.01
C ILE A 119 9.25 -0.22 7.22
N TYR A 120 10.11 -0.40 6.20
CA TYR A 120 11.51 0.03 6.30
C TYR A 120 11.65 1.55 6.32
N PHE A 121 10.84 2.28 5.57
CA PHE A 121 10.80 3.73 5.58
C PHE A 121 10.48 4.25 7.00
N GLN A 122 9.42 3.72 7.62
CA GLN A 122 9.06 4.04 9.01
C GLN A 122 10.15 3.63 10.00
N GLY A 123 10.81 2.49 9.77
CA GLY A 123 11.96 2.06 10.58
C GLY A 123 13.15 3.00 10.45
N GLU A 124 13.47 3.43 9.24
CA GLU A 124 14.54 4.39 8.97
C GLU A 124 14.25 5.74 9.65
N ASP A 125 13.01 6.22 9.57
CA ASP A 125 12.54 7.43 10.25
C ASP A 125 12.68 7.31 11.77
N LEU A 126 12.20 6.20 12.36
CA LEU A 126 12.26 5.92 13.79
C LEU A 126 13.69 5.96 14.36
N PHE A 127 14.68 5.52 13.58
CA PHE A 127 16.09 5.53 13.99
C PHE A 127 16.89 6.72 13.45
N GLY A 128 16.25 7.67 12.76
CA GLY A 128 16.91 8.83 12.13
C GLY A 128 17.95 8.45 11.08
N LEU A 129 17.69 7.37 10.33
CA LEU A 129 18.54 6.92 9.23
C LEU A 129 18.11 7.62 7.92
N PRO A 130 19.04 7.85 6.98
CA PRO A 130 18.68 8.41 5.69
C PRO A 130 17.79 7.43 4.92
N HIS A 131 16.69 7.93 4.35
CA HIS A 131 15.76 7.11 3.60
C HIS A 131 16.41 6.52 2.36
N GLN A 132 16.26 5.22 2.20
CA GLN A 132 16.74 4.55 1.02
C GLN A 132 15.75 4.67 -0.15
N GLN A 133 16.25 5.01 -1.33
CA GLN A 133 15.48 4.99 -2.56
C GLN A 133 15.64 3.65 -3.31
N TYR A 134 14.58 3.27 -4.03
CA TYR A 134 14.51 2.03 -4.81
C TYR A 134 14.05 2.30 -6.25
N PRO A 135 14.88 2.91 -7.11
CA PRO A 135 14.47 3.34 -8.45
C PRO A 135 13.94 2.20 -9.34
N LEU A 136 14.49 0.99 -9.21
CA LEU A 136 14.03 -0.18 -9.96
C LEU A 136 12.62 -0.63 -9.56
N LEU A 137 12.24 -0.41 -8.30
CA LEU A 137 10.91 -0.74 -7.81
C LEU A 137 9.88 0.26 -8.34
N GLU A 138 10.19 1.57 -8.28
CA GLU A 138 9.38 2.64 -8.88
C GLU A 138 9.20 2.45 -10.40
N GLN A 139 10.28 2.09 -11.10
CA GLN A 139 10.21 1.76 -12.53
C GLN A 139 9.26 0.58 -12.78
N THR A 140 9.35 -0.46 -11.94
CA THR A 140 8.50 -1.65 -12.09
C THR A 140 7.03 -1.33 -11.79
N GLU A 141 6.74 -0.45 -10.84
CA GLU A 141 5.39 0.04 -10.55
C GLU A 141 4.74 0.69 -11.78
N GLN A 142 5.46 1.63 -12.40
CA GLN A 142 4.97 2.32 -13.60
C GLN A 142 4.76 1.33 -14.75
N GLU A 143 5.70 0.43 -14.98
CA GLU A 143 5.59 -0.60 -16.02
C GLU A 143 4.39 -1.53 -15.75
N LEU A 144 4.17 -1.97 -14.52
CA LEU A 144 3.01 -2.79 -14.13
C LEU A 144 1.68 -2.06 -14.35
N GLN A 145 1.62 -0.76 -14.06
CA GLN A 145 0.44 0.06 -14.28
C GLN A 145 0.10 0.17 -15.78
N TYR A 146 1.11 0.47 -16.61
CA TYR A 146 0.94 0.56 -18.06
C TYR A 146 0.54 -0.77 -18.69
N LEU A 147 1.16 -1.87 -18.25
CA LEU A 147 0.82 -3.20 -18.76
C LEU A 147 -0.56 -3.68 -18.31
N GLY A 148 -1.01 -3.28 -17.12
CA GLY A 148 -2.40 -3.45 -16.72
C GLY A 148 -3.35 -2.85 -17.73
N GLN A 149 -3.19 -1.57 -18.04
CA GLN A 149 -4.07 -0.89 -19.00
C GLN A 149 -4.06 -1.55 -20.38
N LEU A 150 -2.88 -1.99 -20.85
CA LEU A 150 -2.74 -2.68 -22.14
C LEU A 150 -3.49 -4.02 -22.16
N TYR A 151 -3.19 -4.89 -21.19
CA TYR A 151 -3.75 -6.25 -21.18
C TYR A 151 -5.23 -6.28 -20.80
N ASP A 152 -5.69 -5.36 -19.95
CA ASP A 152 -7.12 -5.19 -19.65
C ASP A 152 -7.90 -4.81 -20.92
N LEU A 153 -7.34 -3.91 -21.75
CA LEU A 153 -7.94 -3.57 -23.04
C LEU A 153 -7.87 -4.75 -24.03
N TYR A 154 -6.75 -5.48 -24.04
CA TYR A 154 -6.57 -6.64 -24.91
C TYR A 154 -7.61 -7.72 -24.64
N VAL A 155 -7.80 -8.09 -23.36
CA VAL A 155 -8.80 -9.08 -22.97
C VAL A 155 -10.20 -8.62 -23.34
N ALA A 156 -10.54 -7.36 -23.07
CA ALA A 156 -11.85 -6.81 -23.42
C ALA A 156 -12.11 -6.92 -24.94
N VAL A 157 -11.14 -6.55 -25.78
CA VAL A 157 -11.27 -6.68 -27.25
C VAL A 157 -11.48 -8.13 -27.66
N LEU A 158 -10.69 -9.07 -27.13
CA LEU A 158 -10.83 -10.49 -27.47
C LEU A 158 -12.17 -11.08 -27.03
N GLU A 159 -12.66 -10.72 -25.84
CA GLU A 159 -13.95 -11.19 -25.32
C GLU A 159 -15.10 -10.65 -26.15
N THR A 160 -15.08 -9.35 -26.46
CA THR A 160 -16.07 -8.71 -27.33
C THR A 160 -16.07 -9.30 -28.75
N ILE A 161 -14.91 -9.51 -29.37
CA ILE A 161 -14.81 -10.16 -30.68
C ILE A 161 -15.35 -11.60 -30.61
N ARG A 162 -15.09 -12.32 -29.51
CA ARG A 162 -15.64 -13.67 -29.31
C ARG A 162 -17.16 -13.63 -29.20
N GLU A 163 -17.73 -12.68 -28.47
CA GLU A 163 -19.19 -12.50 -28.35
C GLU A 163 -19.82 -12.21 -29.72
N TRP A 164 -19.21 -11.33 -30.53
CA TRP A 164 -19.72 -11.02 -31.87
C TRP A 164 -19.67 -12.21 -32.83
N LYS A 165 -18.72 -13.13 -32.65
CA LYS A 165 -18.64 -14.36 -33.46
C LYS A 165 -19.78 -15.34 -33.17
N GLU A 166 -20.45 -15.22 -32.02
CA GLU A 166 -21.60 -16.07 -31.66
C GLU A 166 -22.92 -15.54 -32.25
N TYR A 167 -22.94 -14.32 -32.82
CA TYR A 167 -24.15 -13.77 -33.43
C TYR A 167 -24.50 -14.49 -34.74
N LEU A 168 -25.78 -14.80 -34.90
CA LEU A 168 -26.32 -15.27 -36.17
C LEU A 168 -26.30 -14.11 -37.18
N TRP A 169 -26.00 -14.42 -38.45
CA TRP A 169 -25.98 -13.43 -39.53
C TRP A 169 -27.26 -12.59 -39.66
N VAL A 170 -28.40 -13.14 -39.23
CA VAL A 170 -29.71 -12.46 -39.26
C VAL A 170 -29.80 -11.34 -38.21
N ASP A 171 -29.09 -11.49 -37.08
CA ASP A 171 -29.15 -10.57 -35.94
C ASP A 171 -28.04 -9.51 -35.98
N VAL A 172 -27.00 -9.72 -36.80
CA VAL A 172 -25.89 -8.77 -37.00
C VAL A 172 -26.35 -7.34 -37.35
N PRO A 173 -27.36 -7.11 -38.22
CA PRO A 173 -27.82 -5.76 -38.53
C PRO A 173 -28.32 -4.99 -37.31
N GLU A 174 -28.92 -5.65 -36.32
CA GLU A 174 -29.43 -5.02 -35.10
C GLU A 174 -28.28 -4.60 -34.16
N HIS A 175 -27.15 -5.29 -34.22
CA HIS A 175 -25.99 -5.03 -33.37
C HIS A 175 -24.94 -4.12 -34.02
N MET A 176 -25.05 -3.82 -35.32
CA MET A 176 -24.01 -3.14 -36.09
C MET A 176 -23.61 -1.76 -35.54
N ASP A 177 -24.56 -0.94 -35.10
CA ASP A 177 -24.28 0.37 -34.51
C ASP A 177 -23.52 0.26 -33.17
N THR A 178 -23.88 -0.75 -32.36
CA THR A 178 -23.19 -1.02 -31.09
C THR A 178 -21.76 -1.51 -31.31
N MET A 179 -21.55 -2.41 -32.28
CA MET A 179 -20.22 -2.88 -32.66
C MET A 179 -19.33 -1.72 -33.11
N LYS A 180 -19.84 -0.86 -33.99
CA LYS A 180 -19.08 0.30 -34.49
C LYS A 180 -18.67 1.23 -33.36
N THR A 181 -19.58 1.53 -32.44
CA THR A 181 -19.31 2.36 -31.26
C THR A 181 -18.24 1.74 -30.35
N GLN A 182 -18.26 0.41 -30.17
CA GLN A 182 -17.27 -0.29 -29.36
C GLN A 182 -15.88 -0.31 -30.02
N ILE A 183 -15.78 -0.57 -31.33
CA ILE A 183 -14.51 -0.49 -32.08
C ILE A 183 -13.92 0.92 -31.97
N GLU A 184 -14.74 1.97 -32.16
CA GLU A 184 -14.30 3.36 -32.01
C GLU A 184 -13.79 3.67 -30.59
N SER A 185 -14.47 3.14 -29.57
CA SER A 185 -14.05 3.25 -28.17
C SER A 185 -12.72 2.54 -27.91
N PHE A 186 -12.54 1.31 -28.39
CA PHE A 186 -11.29 0.56 -28.26
C PHE A 186 -10.14 1.26 -28.99
N GLY A 187 -10.36 1.73 -30.22
CA GLY A 187 -9.39 2.52 -30.97
C GLY A 187 -9.01 3.83 -30.26
N GLY A 188 -9.99 4.51 -29.64
CA GLY A 188 -9.76 5.70 -28.83
C GLY A 188 -8.89 5.42 -27.59
N ARG A 189 -9.18 4.34 -26.85
CA ARG A 189 -8.39 3.90 -25.69
C ARG A 189 -6.98 3.48 -26.09
N CYS A 190 -6.85 2.72 -27.18
CA CYS A 190 -5.56 2.30 -27.73
C CYS A 190 -4.68 3.51 -28.11
N LYS A 191 -5.25 4.52 -28.78
CA LYS A 191 -4.53 5.77 -29.14
C LYS A 191 -4.07 6.59 -27.93
N LYS A 192 -4.84 6.59 -26.84
CA LYS A 192 -4.52 7.30 -25.59
C LYS A 192 -3.40 6.64 -24.78
N MET A 193 -2.98 5.42 -25.14
CA MET A 193 -1.91 4.73 -24.43
C MET A 193 -0.57 5.50 -24.50
N PRO A 194 0.22 5.49 -23.41
CA PRO A 194 1.56 6.09 -23.37
C PRO A 194 2.48 5.62 -24.49
N LYS A 195 3.41 6.50 -24.91
CA LYS A 195 4.36 6.18 -25.99
C LYS A 195 5.22 4.97 -25.66
N GLN A 196 5.57 4.75 -24.39
CA GLN A 196 6.36 3.63 -23.92
C GLN A 196 5.71 2.26 -24.22
N LEU A 197 4.38 2.20 -24.31
CA LEU A 197 3.66 1.00 -24.70
C LEU A 197 3.58 0.80 -26.22
N ARG A 198 3.88 1.83 -27.03
CA ARG A 198 3.75 1.73 -28.49
C ARG A 198 4.87 0.95 -29.14
N ASP A 199 6.01 0.83 -28.48
CA ASP A 199 7.16 0.04 -28.94
C ASP A 199 6.98 -1.46 -28.66
N TRP A 200 5.86 -1.84 -28.07
CA TRP A 200 5.61 -3.21 -27.64
C TRP A 200 4.89 -4.05 -28.67
N PRO A 201 5.30 -5.32 -28.86
CA PRO A 201 4.62 -6.25 -29.76
C PRO A 201 3.13 -6.42 -29.45
N ALA A 202 2.75 -6.58 -28.18
CA ALA A 202 1.36 -6.76 -27.77
C ALA A 202 0.48 -5.53 -28.10
N TYR A 203 1.06 -4.32 -28.11
CA TYR A 203 0.34 -3.12 -28.55
C TYR A 203 0.09 -3.16 -30.07
N HIS A 204 1.06 -3.59 -30.86
CA HIS A 204 0.89 -3.73 -32.30
C HIS A 204 -0.13 -4.82 -32.66
N GLU A 205 -0.11 -5.95 -31.96
CA GLU A 205 -1.11 -7.02 -32.10
C GLU A 205 -2.51 -6.50 -31.74
N LEU A 206 -2.67 -5.84 -30.58
CA LEU A 206 -3.94 -5.24 -30.17
C LEU A 206 -4.45 -4.23 -31.20
N LYS A 207 -3.55 -3.38 -31.70
CA LYS A 207 -3.89 -2.38 -32.72
C LYS A 207 -4.38 -3.06 -34.00
N LYS A 208 -3.74 -4.16 -34.41
CA LYS A 208 -4.15 -4.94 -35.58
C LYS A 208 -5.47 -5.68 -35.39
N GLU A 209 -5.80 -6.11 -34.17
CA GLU A 209 -7.10 -6.72 -33.88
C GLU A 209 -8.25 -5.69 -33.84
N ILE A 210 -7.94 -4.41 -33.57
CA ILE A 210 -8.92 -3.31 -33.56
C ILE A 210 -9.13 -2.71 -34.96
N GLU A 211 -8.10 -2.69 -35.81
CA GLU A 211 -8.12 -2.17 -37.20
C GLU A 211 -8.68 -3.18 -38.21
#